data_AF-A0A831Y8J7-F1
#
_entry.id   AF-A0A831Y8J7-F1
#
_cell.length_a   1.000
_cell.length_b   1.000
_cell.length_c   1.000
_cell.angle_alpha   90.00
_cell.angle_beta   90.00
_cell.angle_gamma   90.00
#
_symmetry.space_group_name_H-M   'P 1'
#
loop_
_entity.id
_entity.type
_entity.pdbx_description
1 polymer ?
#
loop_
_entity_poly.entity_id
_entity_poly.type
_entity_poly.pdbx_seq_one_letter_code
_entity_poly.pdbx_strand_id
1 'polypeptide(L)'
;MLRDRIGPALMGTFETGQRMHLFHTVALLVVAWAATRWPAARVSLAGWLFVAGIVLFSGSLYTLAVTGQRWLGAITPLGGLAFLAGWLALARAAWSAP
;
A
#
# COMPACT_ATOMS: atom_id res chain seq x y z
N MET A 1 -11.75 -5.63 -21.70
CA MET A 1 -10.87 -6.82 -21.56
C MET A 1 -10.83 -7.42 -20.15
N LEU A 2 -10.57 -6.68 -19.06
CA LEU A 2 -10.68 -7.22 -17.67
C LEU A 2 -12.09 -7.06 -17.07
N ARG A 3 -12.71 -5.90 -17.29
CA ARG A 3 -14.08 -5.59 -16.83
C ARG A 3 -15.12 -6.60 -17.35
N ASP A 4 -14.93 -7.10 -18.57
CA ASP A 4 -15.80 -8.10 -19.21
C ASP A 4 -15.63 -9.50 -18.60
N ARG A 5 -14.58 -9.75 -17.80
CA ARG A 5 -14.26 -11.06 -17.21
C ARG A 5 -14.69 -11.21 -15.74
N ILE A 6 -14.68 -10.14 -14.95
CA ILE A 6 -14.89 -10.21 -13.50
C ILE A 6 -16.18 -9.51 -13.01
N GLY A 7 -16.91 -8.84 -13.91
CA GLY A 7 -18.13 -8.13 -13.58
C GLY A 7 -17.91 -6.81 -12.82
N PRO A 8 -18.94 -5.95 -12.72
CA PRO A 8 -18.79 -4.57 -12.25
C PRO A 8 -18.40 -4.45 -10.77
N ALA A 9 -18.89 -5.35 -9.91
CA ALA A 9 -18.58 -5.32 -8.48
C ALA A 9 -17.09 -5.62 -8.19
N LEU A 10 -16.54 -6.68 -8.79
CA LEU A 10 -15.13 -7.05 -8.61
C LEU A 10 -14.20 -6.08 -9.36
N MET A 11 -14.67 -5.44 -10.43
CA MET A 11 -13.94 -4.35 -11.06
C MET A 11 -13.73 -3.17 -10.10
N GLY A 12 -14.77 -2.78 -9.33
CA GLY A 12 -14.62 -1.76 -8.29
C GLY A 12 -13.61 -2.15 -7.20
N THR A 13 -13.57 -3.42 -6.82
CA THR A 13 -12.55 -3.97 -5.91
C THR A 13 -11.13 -3.84 -6.49
N PHE A 14 -10.95 -4.20 -7.75
CA PHE A 14 -9.66 -4.08 -8.44
C PHE A 14 -9.20 -2.62 -8.53
N GLU A 15 -10.09 -1.70 -8.94
CA GLU A 15 -9.81 -0.27 -9.03
C GLU A 15 -9.45 0.34 -7.66
N THR A 16 -10.06 -0.15 -6.58
CA THR A 16 -9.70 0.24 -5.20
C THR A 16 -8.28 -0.19 -4.85
N GLY A 17 -7.93 -1.45 -5.14
CA GLY A 17 -6.57 -1.96 -4.97
C GLY A 17 -5.54 -1.14 -5.77
N GLN A 18 -5.88 -0.80 -7.02
CA GLN A 18 -5.02 -0.01 -7.92
C GLN A 18 -4.77 1.40 -7.39
N ARG A 19 -5.83 2.07 -6.95
CA ARG A 19 -5.75 3.41 -6.39
C ARG A 19 -4.87 3.44 -5.15
N MET A 20 -5.07 2.51 -4.23
CA MET A 20 -4.26 2.42 -3.01
C MET A 20 -2.81 2.03 -3.30
N HIS A 21 -2.57 1.16 -4.28
CA HIS A 21 -1.22 0.82 -4.73
C HIS A 21 -0.51 2.09 -5.23
N LEU A 22 -1.12 2.84 -6.17
CA LEU A 22 -0.53 4.05 -6.73
C LEU A 22 -0.21 5.10 -5.67
N PHE A 23 -1.14 5.38 -4.74
CA PHE A 23 -0.91 6.34 -3.67
C PHE A 23 0.31 5.97 -2.80
N HIS A 24 0.45 4.70 -2.44
CA HIS A 24 1.55 4.25 -1.58
C HIS A 24 2.85 4.02 -2.36
N THR A 25 2.81 3.78 -3.67
CA THR A 25 4.00 3.84 -4.53
C THR A 25 4.54 5.26 -4.61
N VAL A 26 3.68 6.27 -4.73
CA VAL A 26 4.11 7.67 -4.65
C VAL A 26 4.72 7.97 -3.27
N ALA A 27 4.11 7.46 -2.19
CA ALA A 27 4.69 7.57 -0.85
C ALA A 27 6.06 6.89 -0.75
N LEU A 28 6.26 5.73 -1.41
CA LEU A 28 7.56 5.07 -1.50
C LEU A 28 8.61 5.90 -2.25
N LEU A 29 8.22 6.60 -3.31
CA LEU A 29 9.13 7.54 -4.00
C LEU A 29 9.55 8.68 -3.06
N VAL A 30 8.62 9.20 -2.24
CA VAL A 30 8.93 10.19 -1.20
C VAL A 30 9.88 9.61 -0.15
N VAL A 31 9.67 8.37 0.30
CA VAL A 31 10.59 7.68 1.22
C VAL A 31 11.99 7.53 0.60
N ALA A 32 12.08 7.12 -0.67
CA ALA A 32 13.34 6.97 -1.37
C ALA A 32 14.08 8.31 -1.49
N TRP A 33 13.36 9.38 -1.84
CA TRP A 33 13.92 10.73 -1.85
C TRP A 33 14.38 11.18 -0.46
N ALA A 34 13.57 10.96 0.58
CA ALA A 34 13.91 11.30 1.96
C ALA A 34 15.17 10.55 2.43
N ALA A 35 15.37 9.30 2.00
CA ALA A 35 16.58 8.52 2.29
C ALA A 35 17.86 9.13 1.68
N THR A 36 17.74 10.01 0.68
CA THR A 36 18.88 10.78 0.14
C THR A 36 19.22 12.02 0.98
N ARG A 37 18.30 12.46 1.86
CA ARG A 37 18.42 13.69 2.65
C ARG A 37 18.65 13.42 4.13
N TRP A 38 18.10 12.33 4.64
CA TRP A 38 18.17 11.94 6.05
C TRP A 38 18.82 10.56 6.18
N PRO A 39 19.36 10.20 7.36
CA PRO A 39 19.90 8.87 7.58
C PRO A 39 18.88 7.79 7.20
N ALA A 40 19.25 6.91 6.26
CA ALA A 40 18.35 5.94 5.63
C ALA A 40 17.59 5.09 6.68
N ALA A 41 18.28 4.69 7.75
CA ALA A 41 17.69 3.94 8.86
C ALA A 41 16.45 4.60 9.49
N ARG A 42 16.32 5.93 9.42
CA ARG A 42 15.16 6.66 9.95
C ARG A 42 13.91 6.49 9.08
N VAL A 43 14.07 6.30 7.77
CA VAL A 43 12.95 6.19 6.82
C VAL A 43 12.72 4.76 6.31
N SER A 44 13.67 3.84 6.54
CA SER A 44 13.57 2.44 6.11
C SER A 44 12.32 1.74 6.65
N LEU A 45 11.94 2.00 7.91
CA LEU A 45 10.74 1.41 8.50
C LEU A 45 9.48 1.83 7.73
N ALA A 46 9.34 3.12 7.39
CA ALA A 46 8.23 3.62 6.61
C ALA A 46 8.16 2.96 5.22
N GLY A 47 9.32 2.81 4.56
CA GLY A 47 9.42 2.11 3.28
C GLY A 47 8.93 0.67 3.34
N TRP A 48 9.42 -0.12 4.30
CA TRP A 48 8.99 -1.50 4.47
C TRP A 48 7.51 -1.63 4.82
N LEU A 49 6.96 -0.71 5.62
CA LEU A 49 5.54 -0.68 5.96
C LEU A 49 4.66 -0.37 4.75
N PHE A 50 5.07 0.54 3.86
CA PHE A 50 4.36 0.78 2.61
C PHE A 50 4.44 -0.42 1.66
N VAL A 51 5.60 -1.08 1.53
CA VAL A 51 5.75 -2.30 0.71
C VAL A 51 4.84 -3.41 1.24
N ALA A 52 4.90 -3.69 2.55
CA ALA A 52 4.05 -4.69 3.19
C ALA A 52 2.56 -4.35 3.02
N GLY A 53 2.19 -3.08 3.19
CA GLY A 53 0.83 -2.59 2.96
C GLY A 53 0.37 -2.80 1.52
N ILE A 54 1.20 -2.51 0.50
CA ILE A 54 0.85 -2.73 -0.92
C ILE A 54 0.59 -4.22 -1.16
N VAL A 55 1.46 -5.09 -0.67
CA VAL A 55 1.31 -6.54 -0.87
C VAL A 55 0.05 -7.06 -0.17
N LEU A 56 -0.18 -6.69 1.09
CA LEU A 56 -1.30 -7.19 1.89
C LEU A 56 -2.64 -6.56 1.51
N PHE A 57 -2.69 -5.26 1.20
CA PHE A 57 -3.91 -4.55 0.85
C PHE A 57 -4.22 -4.67 -0.63
N SER A 58 -3.34 -4.20 -1.51
CA SER A 58 -3.62 -4.20 -2.94
C SER A 58 -3.53 -5.59 -3.52
N GLY A 59 -2.56 -6.40 -3.08
CA GLY A 59 -2.45 -7.80 -3.51
C GLY A 59 -3.67 -8.64 -3.13
N SER A 60 -4.24 -8.47 -1.93
CA SER A 60 -5.47 -9.18 -1.54
C SER A 60 -6.67 -8.76 -2.39
N LEU A 61 -6.81 -7.47 -2.72
CA LEU A 61 -7.91 -6.97 -3.55
C LEU A 61 -7.78 -7.42 -5.01
N TYR A 62 -6.56 -7.48 -5.56
CA TYR A 62 -6.33 -7.99 -6.91
C TYR A 62 -6.65 -9.48 -7.01
N THR A 63 -6.15 -10.27 -6.05
CA THR A 63 -6.41 -11.72 -6.00
C THR A 63 -7.88 -12.00 -5.77
N LEU A 64 -8.55 -11.27 -4.86
CA LEU A 64 -10.01 -11.31 -4.68
C LEU A 64 -10.76 -11.00 -5.98
N ALA A 65 -10.38 -9.93 -6.69
CA ALA A 65 -11.07 -9.51 -7.90
C ALA A 65 -10.94 -10.51 -9.04
N VAL A 66 -9.79 -11.16 -9.19
CA VAL A 66 -9.51 -12.12 -10.28
C VAL A 66 -10.04 -13.52 -9.97
N THR A 67 -9.98 -13.95 -8.71
CA THR A 67 -10.32 -15.33 -8.32
C THR A 67 -11.70 -15.47 -7.68
N GLY A 68 -12.31 -14.36 -7.25
CA GLY A 68 -13.57 -14.35 -6.50
C GLY A 68 -13.43 -14.79 -5.03
N GLN A 69 -12.21 -15.00 -4.53
CA GLN A 69 -11.95 -15.58 -3.21
C GLN A 69 -12.19 -14.59 -2.05
N ARG A 70 -13.42 -14.54 -1.54
CA ARG A 70 -13.93 -13.51 -0.61
C ARG A 70 -13.19 -13.39 0.73
N TRP A 71 -12.61 -14.47 1.25
CA TRP A 71 -11.90 -14.42 2.54
C TRP A 71 -10.64 -13.54 2.51
N LEU A 72 -10.07 -13.29 1.32
CA LEU A 72 -8.93 -12.39 1.15
C LEU A 72 -9.26 -10.94 1.54
N GLY A 73 -10.55 -10.56 1.52
CA GLY A 73 -11.01 -9.27 2.05
C GLY A 73 -10.72 -9.09 3.55
N ALA A 74 -10.57 -10.17 4.32
CA ALA A 74 -10.19 -10.10 5.74
C ALA A 74 -8.70 -9.80 5.96
N ILE A 75 -7.84 -9.96 4.94
CA ILE A 75 -6.42 -9.59 4.99
C ILE A 75 -6.24 -8.08 4.78
N THR A 76 -7.12 -7.46 3.98
CA THR A 76 -7.06 -6.04 3.60
C THR A 76 -6.88 -5.07 4.78
N PRO A 77 -7.57 -5.23 5.93
CA PRO A 77 -7.36 -4.37 7.10
C PRO A 77 -5.91 -4.38 7.63
N LEU A 78 -5.21 -5.51 7.56
CA LEU A 78 -3.81 -5.61 8.00
C LEU A 78 -2.90 -4.75 7.13
N GLY A 79 -3.14 -4.73 5.81
CA GLY A 79 -2.42 -3.84 4.90
C GLY A 79 -2.75 -2.36 5.15
N GLY A 80 -4.01 -2.04 5.50
CA GLY A 80 -4.41 -0.69 5.89
C GLY A 80 -3.71 -0.22 7.17
N LEU A 81 -3.57 -1.09 8.17
CA LEU A 81 -2.79 -0.81 9.37
C LEU A 81 -1.31 -0.58 9.06
N ALA A 82 -0.72 -1.38 8.14
CA ALA A 82 0.65 -1.17 7.69
C ALA A 82 0.82 0.20 7.00
N PHE A 83 -0.14 0.63 6.17
CA PHE A 83 -0.13 1.96 5.58
C PHE A 83 -0.17 3.09 6.62
N LEU A 84 -1.07 3.00 7.60
CA LEU A 84 -1.15 3.98 8.69
C LEU A 84 0.15 4.05 9.49
N ALA A 85 0.72 2.90 9.84
CA ALA A 85 2.00 2.81 10.52
C ALA A 85 3.14 3.39 9.67
N GLY A 86 3.13 3.16 8.35
CA GLY A 86 4.11 3.70 7.41
C GLY A 86 4.09 5.23 7.36
N TRP A 87 2.91 5.83 7.29
CA TRP A 87 2.75 7.30 7.37
C TRP A 87 3.21 7.86 8.70
N LEU A 88 2.86 7.21 9.82
CA LEU A 88 3.31 7.64 11.16
C LEU A 88 4.84 7.57 11.29
N ALA A 89 5.45 6.50 10.78
CA ALA A 89 6.91 6.34 10.78
C ALA A 89 7.59 7.42 9.92
N LEU A 90 7.04 7.73 8.73
CA LEU A 90 7.56 8.78 7.85
C LEU A 90 7.44 10.16 8.50
N ALA A 91 6.29 10.48 9.10
CA ALA A 91 6.08 11.74 9.81
C ALA A 91 7.04 11.89 11.00
N ARG A 92 7.23 10.83 11.79
CA ARG A 92 8.21 10.81 12.89
C ARG A 92 9.63 11.04 12.39
N ALA A 93 10.02 10.42 11.28
CA ALA A 93 11.32 10.64 10.68
C ALA A 93 11.50 12.11 10.26
N ALA A 94 10.49 12.70 9.64
CA ALA A 94 10.48 14.09 9.20
C ALA A 94 10.56 15.10 10.37
N TRP A 95 9.84 14.88 11.48
CA TRP A 95 9.93 15.75 12.66
C TRP A 95 11.29 15.71 13.36
N SER A 96 12.01 14.60 13.22
CA SER A 96 13.37 14.43 13.75
C SER A 96 14.48 14.81 12.76
N ALA A 97 14.10 15.35 11.60
CA ALA A 97 15.05 15.83 10.60
C ALA A 97 15.78 17.07 11.13
N PRO A 98 17.11 17.17 10.93
CA PRO A 98 17.88 18.35 11.29
C PRO A 98 17.56 19.56 10.40
#